data_AF-A0A967H3B3-F1
#
_entry.id   AF-A0A967H3B3-F1
#
_cell.length_a   1.000
_cell.length_b   1.000
_cell.length_c   1.000
_cell.angle_alpha   90.00
_cell.angle_beta   90.00
_cell.angle_gamma   90.00
#
_symmetry.space_group_name_H-M   'P 1'
#
loop_
_entity.id
_entity.type
_entity.pdbx_description
1 polymer ?
#
loop_
_entity_poly.entity_id
_entity_poly.type
_entity_poly.pdbx_seq_one_letter_code
_entity_poly.pdbx_strand_id
1 'polypeptide(L)' 'GTFDISILDIGEGTFQVKSTNGDTHLGGDDIDQRIMDWVCDEFKKEQGIDLRQDKMALQRLK' A
#
# COMPACT_ATOMS: atom_id res chain seq x y z
N GLY A 1 -1.06 4.16 -3.42
CA GLY A 1 -1.42 5.26 -2.50
C GLY A 1 -0.28 6.27 -2.40
N THR A 2 -0.36 7.27 -1.50
CA THR A 2 0.72 8.24 -1.25
C THR A 2 1.13 8.25 0.22
N PHE A 3 2.39 8.62 0.49
CA PHE A 3 2.95 8.78 1.81
C PHE A 3 3.60 10.15 1.93
N ASP A 4 2.94 11.05 2.64
CA ASP A 4 3.35 12.45 2.76
C ASP A 4 3.72 12.78 4.22
N ILE A 5 4.81 13.53 4.39
CA ILE A 5 5.28 14.05 5.67
C ILE A 5 5.34 15.57 5.58
N SER A 6 4.73 16.25 6.55
CA SER A 6 4.80 17.71 6.67
C SER A 6 5.31 18.11 8.05
N ILE A 7 6.17 19.14 8.08
CA ILE A 7 6.63 19.79 9.30
C ILE A 7 5.85 21.09 9.44
N LEU A 8 5.08 21.20 10.52
CA LEU A 8 4.26 22.35 10.83
C LEU A 8 4.78 23.05 12.08
N ASP A 9 4.78 24.37 12.02
CA ASP A 9 4.98 25.24 13.16
C ASP A 9 3.62 25.82 13.56
N ILE A 10 3.28 25.68 14.85
CA ILE A 10 1.95 26.00 15.38
C ILE A 10 2.13 26.93 16.58
N GLY A 11 1.61 28.16 16.48
CA GLY A 11 1.70 29.17 17.54
C GLY A 11 0.71 30.31 17.35
N GLU A 12 0.28 30.93 18.45
CA GLU A 12 -0.65 32.09 18.50
C GLU A 12 -1.84 32.05 17.51
N GLY A 13 -2.38 30.86 17.25
CA GLY A 13 -3.51 30.66 16.32
C GLY A 13 -3.13 30.64 14.84
N THR A 14 -1.84 30.62 14.52
CA THR A 14 -1.30 30.49 13.16
C THR A 14 -0.71 29.10 12.92
N PHE A 15 -0.89 28.60 11.68
CA PHE A 15 -0.30 27.36 11.19
C PHE A 15 0.62 27.69 10.03
N GLN A 16 1.91 27.40 10.16
CA GLN A 16 2.89 27.60 9.08
C GLN A 16 3.53 26.29 8.68
N VAL A 17 3.42 25.93 7.40
CA VAL A 17 4.14 24.79 6.83
C VAL A 17 5.59 25.20 6.62
N LYS A 18 6.51 24.51 7.31
CA LYS A 18 7.96 24.76 7.17
C LYS A 18 8.56 23.94 6.04
N SER A 19 8.06 22.73 5.85
CA SER A 19 8.49 21.81 4.80
C SER A 19 7.45 20.72 4.59
N THR A 20 7.37 20.22 3.36
CA THR A 20 6.59 19.04 2.98
C THR A 20 7.46 18.19 2.05
N ASN A 21 7.46 16.88 2.28
CA ASN A 21 8.11 15.90 1.42
C ASN A 21 7.32 14.58 1.48
N GLY A 22 7.62 13.63 0.61
CA GLY A 22 6.91 12.36 0.57
C GLY A 22 7.19 11.54 -0.67
N ASP A 23 6.44 10.45 -0.82
CA ASP A 23 6.40 9.58 -1.98
C ASP A 23 4.96 9.41 -2.47
N THR A 24 4.69 9.87 -3.70
CA THR A 24 3.36 9.83 -4.32
C THR A 24 2.98 8.44 -4.85
N HIS A 25 3.87 7.46 -4.73
CA HIS A 25 3.64 6.08 -5.20
C HIS A 25 3.80 5.05 -4.09
N LEU A 26 3.87 5.47 -2.83
CA LEU A 26 3.93 4.59 -1.68
C LEU A 26 2.65 4.72 -0.84
N GLY A 27 1.88 3.65 -0.68
CA GLY A 27 0.74 3.65 0.22
C GLY A 27 0.12 2.27 0.42
N GLY A 28 -1.18 2.24 0.73
CA GLY A 28 -1.90 1.00 1.03
C GLY A 28 -1.79 -0.06 -0.07
N ASP A 29 -1.86 0.35 -1.33
CA ASP A 29 -1.79 -0.57 -2.48
C ASP A 29 -0.48 -1.40 -2.50
N ASP A 30 0.65 -0.82 -2.06
CA ASP A 30 1.93 -1.52 -2.01
C ASP A 30 1.94 -2.62 -0.93
N ILE A 31 1.28 -2.34 0.19
CA ILE A 31 1.11 -3.28 1.29
C ILE A 31 0.14 -4.39 0.86
N ASP A 32 -0.98 -4.02 0.27
CA ASP A 32 -1.98 -4.96 -0.24
C ASP A 32 -1.36 -5.88 -1.29
N GLN A 33 -0.59 -5.33 -2.23
CA GLN A 33 0.14 -6.12 -3.22
C GLN A 33 1.13 -7.07 -2.55
N ARG A 34 1.92 -6.59 -1.57
CA ARG A 34 2.92 -7.43 -0.90
C ARG A 34 2.30 -8.61 -0.16
N ILE A 35 1.15 -8.39 0.48
CA ILE A 35 0.38 -9.43 1.17
C ILE A 35 -0.25 -10.39 0.15
N MET A 36 -0.87 -9.86 -0.90
CA MET A 36 -1.49 -10.64 -1.96
C MET A 36 -0.47 -11.56 -2.64
N ASP A 37 0.73 -11.06 -2.93
CA ASP A 37 1.81 -11.85 -3.50
C ASP A 37 2.24 -12.98 -2.57
N TRP A 38 2.38 -12.69 -1.26
CA TRP A 38 2.69 -13.72 -0.28
C TRP A 38 1.60 -14.81 -0.21
N VAL A 39 0.32 -14.43 -0.22
CA VAL A 39 -0.79 -15.40 -0.22
C VAL A 39 -0.79 -16.25 -1.50
N CYS A 40 -0.56 -15.64 -2.66
CA CYS A 40 -0.51 -16.35 -3.94
C CYS A 40 0.67 -17.34 -3.98
N ASP A 41 1.82 -16.96 -3.45
CA ASP A 41 3.01 -17.81 -3.42
C ASP A 41 2.83 -19.01 -2.49
N GLU A 42 2.29 -18.82 -1.28
CA GLU A 42 2.01 -19.94 -0.37
C GLU A 42 0.91 -20.85 -0.92
N PHE A 43 -0.16 -20.30 -1.51
CA PHE A 43 -1.20 -21.12 -2.12
C PHE A 43 -0.68 -21.96 -3.30
N LYS A 44 0.19 -21.39 -4.13
CA LYS A 44 0.84 -22.10 -5.23
C LYS A 44 1.74 -23.23 -4.72
N LYS A 45 2.44 -23.01 -3.61
CA LYS A 45 3.31 -24.00 -2.98
C LYS A 45 2.51 -25.15 -2.34
N GLU A 46 1.37 -24.86 -1.73
CA GLU A 46 0.53 -25.87 -1.06
C GLU A 46 -0.38 -26.64 -2.02
N GLN A 47 -1.00 -25.95 -2.98
CA GLN A 47 -2.06 -26.51 -3.84
C GLN A 47 -1.62 -26.70 -5.29
N GLY A 48 -0.44 -26.20 -5.68
CA GLY A 48 0.07 -26.26 -7.06
C GLY A 48 -0.65 -25.32 -8.04
N ILE A 49 -1.59 -24.51 -7.56
CA ILE A 49 -2.44 -23.63 -8.38
C ILE A 49 -1.98 -22.19 -8.22
N ASP A 50 -1.81 -21.47 -9.33
CA ASP A 50 -1.43 -20.05 -9.31
C ASP A 50 -2.69 -19.17 -9.36
N LEU A 51 -3.07 -18.60 -8.20
CA LEU A 51 -4.23 -17.72 -8.08
C LEU A 51 -4.14 -16.47 -8.95
N ARG A 52 -2.93 -16.06 -9.35
CA ARG A 52 -2.73 -14.89 -10.23
C ARG A 52 -3.29 -15.11 -11.63
N GLN A 53 -3.51 -16.36 -12.04
CA GLN A 53 -4.11 -16.69 -13.34
C GLN A 53 -5.64 -16.73 -13.30
N ASP A 54 -6.23 -16.81 -12.12
CA ASP A 54 -7.67 -16.77 -11.94
C ASP A 54 -8.12 -15.34 -11.60
N LYS A 55 -8.60 -14.63 -12.62
CA LYS A 55 -9.10 -13.25 -12.47
C LYS A 55 -10.28 -13.13 -11.51
N MET A 56 -11.11 -14.17 -11.37
CA MET A 56 -12.22 -14.15 -10.42
C MET A 56 -11.72 -14.35 -8.99
N ALA A 57 -10.74 -15.23 -8.77
CA ALA A 57 -10.12 -15.42 -7.46
C ALA A 57 -9.33 -14.18 -7.00
N LEU A 58 -8.55 -13.58 -7.89
CA LEU A 58 -7.83 -12.33 -7.65
C LEU A 58 -8.75 -11.19 -7.22
N GLN A 59 -9.93 -11.07 -7.85
CA GLN A 59 -10.89 -10.03 -7.50
C GLN A 59 -11.54 -10.24 -6.12
N ARG A 60 -11.51 -11.46 -5.56
CA ARG A 60 -11.97 -11.76 -4.20
C ARG A 60 -10.89 -11.59 -3.14
N LEU A 61 -9.63 -11.60 -3.57
CA LEU A 61 -8.45 -11.41 -2.72
C LEU A 61 -8.10 -9.94 -2.52
N LYS A 62 -8.47 -9.10 -3.49
CA LYS A 62 -8.40 -7.64 -3.43
C LYS A 62 -9.60 -7.08 -2.68
#